data_AF-A0A836HWE9-F1
#
_entry.id   AF-A0A836HWE9-F1
#
_cell.length_a   1.000
_cell.length_b   1.000
_cell.length_c   1.000
_cell.angle_alpha   90.00
_cell.angle_beta   90.00
_cell.angle_gamma   90.00
#
_symmetry.space_group_name_H-M   'P 1'
#
loop_
_entity.id
_entity.type
_entity.pdbx_description
1 polymer ?
#
loop_
_entity_poly.entity_id
_entity_poly.type
_entity_poly.pdbx_seq_one_letter_code
_entity_poly.pdbx_strand_id
1 'polypeptide(L)'
;MEERDQPITDDHKKLIFSFIRMMRRSQVENPERAEAVAQMLGEEFGVDPAGSGGLYDTKVDVLEAFKTALREHERCSGVEQDEKFTSFVELLEKKGYFKGVDAGSDEYAQRLEKAREKFNQRNNPYEGLTAEQIKNKGNELMSQAKYKEAIAYYTKAIELESENAVFFANRAAAHTHLKDYNNAIIDCERAIIINPEYSKSYSRLGTALFYQENYSRAVDAFTKACELDPDNSTYKDDLKRAEEKVKLTGLATGGGMGGFPGMGGMPDMSQFANMMNNPQFMETAQRMMQNPEFSNLVANMAGKFSQGGMDPTELNRLGADMGMRNMDEDGNVVTPFGKVNRAAIEQLQEEEVRKNPKLAGIMADVQANGYGAFQKYLGDPDVMNLMMKFQNLMFTNPNSSA
;
A
#
# COMPACT_ATOMS: atom_id res chain seq x y z
N MET A 1 -23.51 10.38 -15.24
CA MET A 1 -22.43 11.34 -14.94
C MET A 1 -21.82 11.70 -16.27
N GLU A 2 -21.92 12.95 -16.70
CA GLU A 2 -21.24 13.41 -17.92
C GLU A 2 -19.74 13.43 -17.65
N GLU A 3 -19.00 12.49 -18.25
CA GLU A 3 -17.54 12.59 -18.36
C GLU A 3 -17.20 13.78 -19.25
N ARG A 4 -16.58 14.79 -18.65
CA ARG A 4 -16.05 15.95 -19.37
C ARG A 4 -14.75 15.52 -20.05
N ASP A 5 -14.84 15.07 -21.30
CA ASP A 5 -13.69 14.99 -22.20
C ASP A 5 -13.27 16.42 -22.61
N GLN A 6 -12.48 17.08 -21.75
CA GLN A 6 -11.78 18.30 -22.14
C GLN A 6 -10.50 17.92 -22.90
N PRO A 7 -10.29 18.43 -24.13
CA PRO A 7 -9.10 18.08 -24.90
C PRO A 7 -7.82 18.55 -24.20
N ILE A 8 -6.79 17.70 -24.20
CA ILE A 8 -5.46 18.02 -23.67
C ILE A 8 -4.88 19.18 -24.49
N THR A 9 -4.62 20.31 -23.82
CA THR A 9 -4.05 21.52 -24.44
C THR A 9 -2.52 21.48 -24.45
N ASP A 10 -1.90 22.31 -25.29
CA ASP A 10 -0.43 22.47 -25.30
C ASP A 10 0.12 22.97 -23.96
N ASP A 11 -0.67 23.73 -23.20
CA ASP A 11 -0.28 24.20 -21.87
C ASP A 11 -0.31 23.07 -20.83
N HIS A 12 -1.23 22.10 -20.97
CA HIS A 12 -1.19 20.87 -20.18
C HIS A 12 0.09 20.08 -20.47
N LYS A 13 0.47 19.94 -21.75
CA LYS A 13 1.71 19.24 -22.15
C LYS A 13 2.96 19.92 -21.60
N LYS A 14 3.02 21.25 -21.65
CA LYS A 14 4.10 22.04 -21.04
C LYS A 14 4.21 21.83 -19.53
N LEU A 15 3.09 21.77 -18.81
CA LEU A 15 3.07 21.53 -17.37
C LEU A 15 3.56 20.11 -17.04
N ILE A 16 3.05 19.09 -17.74
CA ILE A 16 3.45 17.69 -17.55
C ILE A 16 4.95 17.53 -17.86
N PHE A 17 5.45 18.16 -18.93
CA PHE A 17 6.87 18.15 -19.24
C PHE A 17 7.72 18.75 -18.11
N SER A 18 7.33 19.91 -17.56
CA SER A 18 8.04 20.51 -16.43
C SER A 18 7.99 19.64 -15.16
N PHE A 19 6.90 18.89 -14.95
CA PHE A 19 6.77 17.93 -13.85
C PHE A 19 7.71 16.72 -14.03
N ILE A 20 7.78 16.13 -15.23
CA ILE A 20 8.72 15.06 -15.57
C ILE A 20 10.17 15.52 -15.32
N ARG A 21 10.51 16.72 -15.79
CA ARG A 21 11.84 17.32 -15.56
C ARG A 21 12.15 17.51 -14.08
N MET A 22 11.18 17.93 -13.28
CA MET A 22 11.33 18.03 -11.82
C MET A 22 11.58 16.66 -11.17
N MET A 23 10.82 15.63 -11.55
CA MET A 23 10.99 14.27 -11.02
C MET A 23 12.39 13.73 -11.33
N ARG A 24 12.87 13.93 -12.56
CA ARG A 24 14.22 13.48 -13.00
C ARG A 24 15.37 14.22 -12.32
N ARG A 25 15.15 15.47 -11.89
CA ARG A 25 16.17 16.29 -11.19
C ARG A 25 16.17 16.12 -9.67
N SER A 26 15.05 15.67 -9.10
CA SER A 26 14.91 15.45 -7.67
C SER A 26 15.56 14.13 -7.28
N GLN A 27 16.20 14.07 -6.11
CA GLN A 27 16.59 12.79 -5.51
C GLN A 27 15.34 12.11 -4.97
N VAL A 28 14.88 11.08 -5.66
CA VAL A 28 13.74 10.24 -5.28
C VAL A 28 14.26 8.94 -4.67
N GLU A 29 13.65 8.49 -3.58
CA GLU A 29 14.05 7.27 -2.86
C GLU A 29 14.05 6.01 -3.76
N ASN A 30 13.15 5.98 -4.76
CA ASN A 30 13.08 4.91 -5.75
C ASN A 30 13.19 5.48 -7.18
N PRO A 31 14.40 5.46 -7.79
CA PRO A 31 14.62 6.03 -9.11
C PRO A 31 13.91 5.25 -10.23
N GLU A 32 13.77 3.92 -10.10
CA GLU A 32 13.09 3.07 -11.10
C GLU A 32 11.59 3.39 -11.18
N ARG A 33 10.95 3.64 -10.02
CA ARG A 33 9.55 4.05 -9.99
C ARG A 33 9.35 5.44 -10.60
N ALA A 34 10.26 6.37 -10.34
CA ALA A 34 10.20 7.70 -10.93
C ALA A 34 10.40 7.65 -12.45
N GLU A 35 11.24 6.75 -12.94
CA GLU A 35 11.41 6.47 -14.35
C GLU A 35 10.14 5.90 -15.01
N ALA A 36 9.52 4.89 -14.40
CA ALA A 36 8.27 4.32 -14.90
C ALA A 36 7.15 5.37 -14.96
N VAL A 37 7.03 6.22 -13.93
CA VAL A 37 6.04 7.32 -13.92
C VAL A 37 6.35 8.36 -15.00
N ALA A 38 7.62 8.71 -15.20
CA ALA A 38 8.02 9.62 -16.27
C ALA A 38 7.70 9.04 -17.66
N GLN A 39 7.91 7.74 -17.88
CA GLN A 39 7.56 7.05 -19.12
C GLN A 39 6.04 7.08 -19.36
N MET A 40 5.25 6.66 -18.38
CA MET A 40 3.78 6.69 -18.49
C MET A 40 3.24 8.08 -18.80
N LEU A 41 3.72 9.12 -18.10
CA LEU A 41 3.29 10.50 -18.35
C LEU A 41 3.75 11.01 -19.72
N GLY A 42 4.93 10.59 -20.20
CA GLY A 42 5.41 10.93 -21.52
C GLY A 42 4.55 10.34 -22.63
N GLU A 43 4.22 9.05 -22.51
CA GLU A 43 3.38 8.31 -23.47
C GLU A 43 1.94 8.85 -23.50
N GLU A 44 1.32 9.03 -22.33
CA GLU A 44 -0.07 9.47 -22.21
C GLU A 44 -0.29 10.88 -22.75
N PHE A 45 0.64 11.81 -22.49
CA PHE A 45 0.49 13.23 -22.85
C PHE A 45 1.27 13.62 -24.11
N GLY A 46 2.01 12.69 -24.73
CA GLY A 46 2.82 12.93 -25.92
C GLY A 46 3.96 13.93 -25.69
N VAL A 47 4.63 13.82 -24.54
CA VAL A 47 5.78 14.66 -24.14
C VAL A 47 7.01 13.80 -23.89
N ASP A 48 8.21 14.37 -24.02
CA ASP A 48 9.44 13.58 -23.89
C ASP A 48 9.65 13.09 -22.43
N PRO A 49 9.62 11.77 -22.18
CA PRO A 49 9.77 11.18 -20.85
C PRO A 49 11.18 11.33 -20.26
N ALA A 50 12.18 11.70 -21.07
CA ALA A 50 13.51 12.05 -20.59
C ALA A 50 13.52 13.40 -19.85
N GLY A 51 12.51 14.24 -20.06
CA GLY A 51 12.43 15.58 -19.46
C GLY A 51 13.56 16.52 -19.91
N SER A 52 14.17 16.24 -21.07
CA SER A 52 15.34 16.94 -21.62
C SER A 52 15.07 17.49 -23.02
N GLY A 53 14.75 18.78 -23.13
CA GLY A 53 14.48 19.44 -24.42
C GLY A 53 13.12 19.08 -25.06
N GLY A 54 12.90 19.54 -26.29
CA GLY A 54 11.67 19.29 -27.06
C GLY A 54 10.73 20.49 -27.19
N LEU A 55 9.62 20.30 -27.92
CA LEU A 55 8.64 21.35 -28.30
C LEU A 55 7.94 21.98 -27.08
N TYR A 56 7.83 21.22 -25.97
CA TYR A 56 7.11 21.63 -24.76
C TYR A 56 8.04 22.05 -23.60
N ASP A 57 9.35 22.19 -23.85
CA ASP A 57 10.29 22.70 -22.84
C ASP A 57 10.11 24.21 -22.64
N THR A 58 9.40 24.57 -21.57
CA THR A 58 9.10 25.96 -21.24
C THR A 58 10.27 26.73 -20.63
N LYS A 59 11.41 26.07 -20.34
CA LYS A 59 12.51 26.62 -19.52
C LYS A 59 12.09 27.10 -18.12
N VAL A 60 10.82 26.96 -17.74
CA VAL A 60 10.29 27.31 -16.42
C VAL A 60 10.61 26.17 -15.48
N ASP A 61 11.45 26.45 -14.49
CA ASP A 61 11.77 25.50 -13.43
C ASP A 61 10.64 25.54 -12.38
N VAL A 62 9.68 24.62 -12.53
CA VAL A 62 8.50 24.52 -11.65
C VAL A 62 8.91 24.25 -10.21
N LEU A 63 10.02 23.54 -10.00
CA LEU A 63 10.53 23.28 -8.65
C LEU A 63 11.02 24.58 -7.99
N GLU A 64 11.77 25.41 -8.71
CA GLU A 64 12.19 26.71 -8.19
C GLU A 64 11.04 27.71 -8.05
N ALA A 65 10.05 27.67 -8.94
CA ALA A 65 8.83 28.46 -8.78
C ALA A 65 8.07 28.06 -7.51
N PHE A 66 7.93 26.75 -7.25
CA PHE A 66 7.26 26.24 -6.05
C PHE A 66 8.04 26.56 -4.78
N LYS A 67 9.36 26.36 -4.77
CA LYS A 67 10.23 26.76 -3.65
C LYS A 67 10.17 28.26 -3.39
N THR A 68 10.12 29.08 -4.43
CA THR A 68 9.99 30.54 -4.28
C THR A 68 8.65 30.92 -3.68
N ALA A 69 7.56 30.32 -4.18
CA ALA A 69 6.22 30.52 -3.63
C ALA A 69 6.14 30.08 -2.15
N LEU A 70 6.78 28.96 -1.78
CA LEU A 70 6.87 28.51 -0.39
C LEU A 70 7.67 29.49 0.47
N ARG A 71 8.84 29.95 0.02
CA ARG A 71 9.65 30.96 0.75
C ARG A 71 8.89 32.27 0.92
N GLU A 72 8.17 32.71 -0.11
CA GLU A 72 7.34 33.92 -0.04
C GLU A 72 6.16 33.74 0.90
N HIS A 73 5.51 32.57 0.88
CA HIS A 73 4.43 32.22 1.80
C HIS A 73 4.92 32.21 3.26
N GLU A 74 6.05 31.55 3.53
CA GLU A 74 6.68 31.52 4.85
C GLU A 74 7.06 32.94 5.32
N ARG A 75 7.69 33.74 4.45
CA ARG A 75 8.06 35.14 4.75
C ARG A 75 6.84 36.01 5.03
N CYS A 76 5.80 35.92 4.20
CA CYS A 76 4.55 36.65 4.40
C CYS A 76 3.83 36.19 5.66
N SER A 77 3.83 34.89 5.96
CA SER A 77 3.22 34.34 7.17
C SER A 77 3.88 34.88 8.45
N GLY A 78 5.20 35.03 8.47
CA GLY A 78 5.94 35.58 9.61
C GLY A 78 5.67 37.06 9.83
N VAL A 79 5.71 37.87 8.76
CA VAL A 79 5.39 39.31 8.83
C VAL A 79 3.93 39.54 9.23
N GLU A 80 2.99 38.76 8.69
CA GLU A 80 1.58 38.86 9.02
C GLU A 80 1.29 38.43 10.47
N GLN A 81 2.04 37.46 11.02
CA GLN A 81 1.95 37.07 12.43
C GLN A 81 2.48 38.17 13.37
N ASP A 82 3.57 38.84 13.02
CA ASP A 82 4.12 39.96 13.81
C ASP A 82 3.20 41.20 13.77
N GLU A 83 2.58 41.50 12.64
CA GLU A 83 1.55 42.55 12.55
C GLU A 83 0.31 42.21 13.41
N LYS A 84 -0.18 40.97 13.31
CA LYS A 84 -1.30 40.50 14.15
C LYS A 84 -0.94 40.50 15.64
N PHE A 85 0.32 40.22 15.99
CA PHE A 85 0.78 40.28 17.38
C PHE A 85 0.80 41.72 17.88
N THR A 86 1.27 42.67 17.07
CA THR A 86 1.22 44.11 17.39
C THR A 86 -0.21 44.55 17.69
N SER A 87 -1.18 44.22 16.83
CA SER A 87 -2.60 44.52 17.08
C SER A 87 -3.16 43.82 18.33
N PHE A 88 -2.66 42.62 18.66
CA PHE A 88 -3.04 41.92 19.89
C PHE A 88 -2.51 42.61 21.14
N VAL A 89 -1.28 43.12 21.13
CA VAL A 89 -0.68 43.88 22.23
C VAL A 89 -1.45 45.20 22.43
N GLU A 90 -1.77 45.93 21.37
CA GLU A 90 -2.59 47.15 21.43
C GLU A 90 -3.96 46.88 22.09
N LEU A 91 -4.59 45.74 21.77
CA LEU A 91 -5.84 45.33 22.42
C LEU A 91 -5.67 45.07 23.92
N LEU A 92 -4.56 44.45 24.33
CA LEU A 92 -4.24 44.19 25.73
C LEU A 92 -3.97 45.50 26.50
N GLU A 93 -3.27 46.45 25.89
CA GLU A 93 -3.05 47.79 26.44
C GLU A 93 -4.37 48.52 26.66
N LYS A 94 -5.26 48.52 25.66
CA LYS A 94 -6.59 49.11 25.76
C LYS A 94 -7.45 48.46 26.86
N LYS A 95 -7.28 47.15 27.09
CA LYS A 95 -7.93 46.41 28.19
C LYS A 95 -7.26 46.62 29.55
N GLY A 96 -6.18 47.39 29.62
CA GLY A 96 -5.47 47.69 30.85
C GLY A 96 -4.61 46.54 31.38
N TYR A 97 -4.23 45.57 30.55
CA TYR A 97 -3.39 44.43 30.95
C TYR A 97 -2.01 44.87 31.45
N PHE A 98 -1.47 45.95 30.90
CA PHE A 98 -0.19 46.56 31.28
C PHE A 98 -0.35 47.75 32.24
N LYS A 99 -1.56 48.00 32.77
CA LYS A 99 -1.81 49.15 33.64
C LYS A 99 -0.98 49.05 34.92
N GLY A 100 -0.29 50.13 35.27
CA GLY A 100 0.54 50.23 36.48
C GLY A 100 1.94 49.63 36.34
N VAL A 101 2.38 49.32 35.12
CA VAL A 101 3.71 48.78 34.84
C VAL A 101 4.38 49.64 33.77
N ASP A 102 5.60 50.11 34.04
CA ASP A 102 6.32 51.00 33.12
C ASP A 102 6.87 50.21 31.92
N ALA A 103 6.75 50.81 30.72
CA ALA A 103 7.32 50.27 29.50
C ALA A 103 8.85 50.18 29.63
N GLY A 104 9.37 48.96 29.57
CA GLY A 104 10.80 48.66 29.76
C GLY A 104 11.19 48.13 31.14
N SER A 105 10.24 48.00 32.08
CA SER A 105 10.47 47.26 33.33
C SER A 105 10.49 45.74 33.10
N ASP A 106 11.17 45.00 33.96
CA ASP A 106 11.21 43.52 33.92
C ASP A 106 9.80 42.92 34.02
N GLU A 107 8.90 43.56 34.77
CA GLU A 107 7.51 43.13 34.89
C GLU A 107 6.72 43.35 33.58
N TYR A 108 6.98 44.43 32.85
CA TYR A 108 6.38 44.66 31.53
C TYR A 108 6.85 43.59 30.53
N ALA A 109 8.15 43.29 30.54
CA ALA A 109 8.75 42.27 29.70
C ALA A 109 8.13 40.88 29.96
N GLN A 110 7.98 40.47 31.22
CA GLN A 110 7.33 39.20 31.58
C GLN A 110 5.86 39.13 31.16
N ARG A 111 5.11 40.23 31.28
CA ARG A 111 3.71 40.29 30.82
C ARG A 111 3.62 40.22 29.31
N LEU A 112 4.53 40.88 28.60
CA LEU A 112 4.60 40.87 27.14
C LEU A 112 4.99 39.48 26.61
N GLU A 113 5.94 38.81 27.27
CA GLU A 113 6.34 37.44 26.95
C GLU A 113 5.17 36.48 27.12
N LYS A 114 4.45 36.53 28.25
CA LYS A 114 3.21 35.74 28.46
C LYS A 114 2.13 36.03 27.42
N ALA A 115 2.00 37.29 27.00
CA ALA A 115 1.08 37.66 25.93
C ALA A 115 1.50 37.04 24.59
N ARG A 116 2.80 37.08 24.26
CA ARG A 116 3.36 36.43 23.06
C ARG A 116 3.17 34.92 23.11
N GLU A 117 3.46 34.28 24.22
CA GLU A 117 3.20 32.85 24.41
C GLU A 117 1.74 32.51 24.16
N LYS A 118 0.78 33.26 24.71
CA LYS A 118 -0.65 33.00 24.49
C LYS A 118 -1.08 33.27 23.05
N PHE A 119 -0.51 34.27 22.41
CA PHE A 119 -0.78 34.59 21.01
C PHE A 119 -0.23 33.50 20.08
N ASN A 120 1.02 33.08 20.28
CA ASN A 120 1.65 32.01 19.52
C ASN A 120 0.96 30.67 19.79
N GLN A 121 0.61 30.35 21.04
CA GLN A 121 -0.20 29.16 21.34
C GLN A 121 -1.52 29.10 20.56
N ARG A 122 -2.11 30.26 20.25
CA ARG A 122 -3.36 30.33 19.49
C ARG A 122 -3.13 30.26 17.97
N ASN A 123 -2.06 30.85 17.46
CA ASN A 123 -1.84 31.05 16.03
C ASN A 123 -0.80 30.07 15.43
N ASN A 124 0.17 29.64 16.22
CA ASN A 124 1.18 28.64 15.90
C ASN A 124 1.49 27.78 17.15
N PRO A 125 0.59 26.83 17.52
CA PRO A 125 0.68 26.07 18.78
C PRO A 125 1.92 25.18 18.93
N TYR A 126 2.75 25.11 17.89
CA TYR A 126 3.90 24.25 17.72
C TYR A 126 5.24 24.98 17.87
N GLU A 127 5.23 26.31 17.83
CA GLU A 127 6.45 27.12 17.83
C GLU A 127 7.29 26.90 19.09
N GLY A 128 8.60 26.70 18.90
CA GLY A 128 9.54 26.48 20.00
C GLY A 128 9.44 25.12 20.70
N LEU A 129 8.55 24.23 20.24
CA LEU A 129 8.37 22.89 20.82
C LEU A 129 9.16 21.84 20.03
N THR A 130 9.73 20.88 20.76
CA THR A 130 10.32 19.69 20.15
C THR A 130 9.25 18.75 19.62
N ALA A 131 9.60 17.88 18.66
CA ALA A 131 8.67 16.87 18.15
C ALA A 131 8.07 16.01 19.28
N GLU A 132 8.88 15.67 20.29
CA GLU A 132 8.45 14.94 21.48
C GLU A 132 7.46 15.72 22.35
N GLN A 133 7.66 17.02 22.56
CA GLN A 133 6.70 17.88 23.26
C GLN A 133 5.38 18.02 22.51
N ILE A 134 5.44 18.17 21.18
CA ILE A 134 4.26 18.22 20.31
C ILE A 134 3.49 16.89 20.38
N LYS A 135 4.19 15.76 20.30
CA LYS A 135 3.59 14.43 20.47
C LYS A 135 2.98 14.26 21.87
N ASN A 136 3.60 14.78 22.93
CA ASN A 136 3.04 14.72 24.28
C ASN A 136 1.71 15.49 24.37
N LYS A 137 1.62 16.67 23.77
CA LYS A 137 0.34 17.38 23.63
C LYS A 137 -0.69 16.57 22.82
N GLY A 138 -0.26 15.89 21.76
CA GLY A 138 -1.10 14.93 21.03
C GLY A 138 -1.66 13.83 21.95
N ASN A 139 -0.83 13.27 22.83
CA ASN A 139 -1.24 12.25 23.81
C ASN A 139 -2.25 12.79 24.84
N GLU A 140 -2.09 14.03 25.29
CA GLU A 140 -3.05 14.70 26.18
C GLU A 140 -4.40 14.91 25.49
N LEU A 141 -4.40 15.26 24.20
CA LEU A 141 -5.62 15.39 23.41
C LEU A 141 -6.28 14.02 23.18
N MET A 142 -5.48 12.97 22.95
CA MET A 142 -5.98 11.60 22.88
C MET A 142 -6.71 11.17 24.15
N SER A 143 -6.14 11.46 25.32
CA SER A 143 -6.79 11.11 26.61
C SER A 143 -8.08 11.91 26.86
N GLN A 144 -8.20 13.09 26.25
CA GLN A 144 -9.43 13.91 26.23
C GLN A 144 -10.42 13.51 25.12
N ALA A 145 -10.17 12.42 24.38
CA ALA A 145 -10.95 11.99 23.21
C ALA A 145 -11.05 13.05 22.08
N LYS A 146 -10.09 13.99 22.03
CA LYS A 146 -9.97 15.04 21.01
C LYS A 146 -9.13 14.56 19.83
N TYR A 147 -9.64 13.53 19.13
CA TYR A 147 -8.85 12.77 18.16
C TYR A 147 -8.40 13.59 16.94
N LYS A 148 -9.23 14.51 16.43
CA LYS A 148 -8.87 15.36 15.29
C LYS A 148 -7.73 16.31 15.63
N GLU A 149 -7.79 16.95 16.80
CA GLU A 149 -6.70 17.80 17.27
C GLU A 149 -5.44 16.97 17.52
N ALA A 150 -5.55 15.78 18.14
CA ALA A 150 -4.42 14.89 18.34
C ALA A 150 -3.72 14.52 17.02
N ILE A 151 -4.46 14.22 15.95
CA ILE A 151 -3.92 13.96 14.61
C ILE A 151 -3.11 15.15 14.10
N ALA A 152 -3.59 16.39 14.28
CA ALA A 152 -2.84 17.57 13.86
C ALA A 152 -1.51 17.70 14.61
N TYR A 153 -1.49 17.45 15.92
CA TYR A 153 -0.26 17.45 16.71
C TYR A 153 0.69 16.32 16.29
N TYR A 154 0.22 15.09 16.13
CA TYR A 154 1.09 14.00 15.66
C TYR A 154 1.63 14.25 14.25
N THR A 155 0.81 14.80 13.36
CA THR A 155 1.25 15.19 12.01
C THR A 155 2.37 16.22 12.09
N LYS A 156 2.23 17.23 12.96
CA LYS A 156 3.31 18.20 13.14
C LYS A 156 4.58 17.59 13.74
N ALA A 157 4.44 16.64 14.67
CA ALA A 157 5.60 15.92 15.21
C ALA A 157 6.32 15.10 14.12
N ILE A 158 5.56 14.46 13.21
CA ILE A 158 6.10 13.72 12.05
C ILE A 158 6.79 14.65 11.06
N GLU A 159 6.26 15.86 10.82
CA GLU A 159 6.92 16.86 9.97
C GLU A 159 8.27 17.30 10.52
N LEU A 160 8.43 17.33 11.85
CA LEU A 160 9.71 17.67 12.49
C LEU A 160 10.68 16.49 12.55
N GLU A 161 10.18 15.28 12.80
CA GLU A 161 10.95 14.04 12.82
C GLU A 161 10.20 12.92 12.10
N SER A 162 10.55 12.68 10.83
CA SER A 162 9.85 11.74 9.95
C SER A 162 10.19 10.27 10.20
N GLU A 163 11.23 9.99 10.98
CA GLU A 163 11.77 8.63 11.21
C GLU A 163 11.46 8.10 12.61
N ASN A 164 10.36 8.58 13.22
CA ASN A 164 9.92 8.13 14.53
C ASN A 164 8.63 7.28 14.44
N ALA A 165 8.78 5.96 14.54
CA ALA A 165 7.67 5.01 14.48
C ALA A 165 6.56 5.26 15.51
N VAL A 166 6.91 5.83 16.68
CA VAL A 166 5.94 6.12 17.75
C VAL A 166 4.94 7.18 17.32
N PHE A 167 5.36 8.17 16.52
CA PHE A 167 4.48 9.27 16.11
C PHE A 167 3.42 8.76 15.12
N PHE A 168 3.82 7.96 14.15
CA PHE A 168 2.91 7.28 13.24
C PHE A 168 1.97 6.32 13.97
N ALA A 169 2.47 5.47 14.86
CA ALA A 169 1.63 4.56 15.63
C ALA A 169 0.59 5.30 16.51
N ASN A 170 0.95 6.44 17.10
CA ASN A 170 0.01 7.25 17.88
C ASN A 170 -1.03 7.94 17.00
N ARG A 171 -0.64 8.43 15.81
CA ARG A 171 -1.57 8.99 14.84
C ARG A 171 -2.55 7.93 14.30
N ALA A 172 -2.07 6.72 14.03
CA ALA A 172 -2.91 5.58 13.66
C ALA A 172 -3.98 5.26 14.72
N ALA A 173 -3.63 5.36 16.00
CA ALA A 173 -4.57 5.19 17.10
C ALA A 173 -5.70 6.23 17.02
N ALA A 174 -5.35 7.50 16.78
CA ALA A 174 -6.30 8.58 16.64
C ALA A 174 -7.23 8.39 15.43
N HIS A 175 -6.69 7.99 14.28
CA HIS A 175 -7.47 7.63 13.09
C HIS A 175 -8.44 6.47 13.36
N THR A 176 -7.99 5.44 14.08
CA THR A 176 -8.84 4.30 14.46
C THR A 176 -10.03 4.72 15.30
N HIS A 177 -9.85 5.64 16.26
CA HIS A 177 -10.96 6.18 17.06
C HIS A 177 -11.96 6.99 16.23
N LEU A 178 -11.50 7.63 15.14
CA LEU A 178 -12.36 8.31 14.17
C LEU A 178 -12.97 7.37 13.13
N LYS A 179 -12.72 6.05 13.23
CA LYS A 179 -13.10 5.02 12.24
C LYS A 179 -12.49 5.25 10.86
N ASP A 180 -11.41 6.01 10.79
CA ASP A 180 -10.63 6.25 9.59
C ASP A 180 -9.56 5.15 9.45
N TYR A 181 -10.04 3.93 9.18
CA TYR A 181 -9.19 2.74 9.23
C TYR A 181 -8.14 2.71 8.11
N ASN A 182 -8.40 3.34 6.96
CA ASN A 182 -7.44 3.40 5.85
C ASN A 182 -6.19 4.20 6.25
N ASN A 183 -6.36 5.41 6.79
CA ASN A 183 -5.21 6.20 7.25
C ASN A 183 -4.52 5.55 8.46
N ALA A 184 -5.28 4.88 9.34
CA ALA A 184 -4.68 4.10 10.43
C ALA A 184 -3.76 2.99 9.92
N ILE A 185 -4.16 2.24 8.87
CA ILE A 185 -3.33 1.19 8.26
C ILE A 185 -2.07 1.79 7.66
N ILE A 186 -2.18 2.86 6.85
CA ILE A 186 -1.03 3.53 6.23
C ILE A 186 -0.02 3.97 7.28
N ASP A 187 -0.48 4.59 8.38
CA ASP A 187 0.38 5.01 9.47
C ASP A 187 1.03 3.82 10.19
N CYS A 188 0.29 2.72 10.42
CA CYS A 188 0.88 1.53 11.03
C CYS A 188 1.93 0.87 10.13
N GLU A 189 1.68 0.77 8.83
CA GLU A 189 2.63 0.23 7.86
C GLU A 189 3.90 1.09 7.79
N ARG A 190 3.77 2.43 7.80
CA ARG A 190 4.94 3.33 7.89
C ARG A 190 5.69 3.15 9.21
N ALA A 191 4.97 3.01 10.34
CA ALA A 191 5.60 2.77 11.64
C ALA A 191 6.37 1.45 11.68
N ILE A 192 5.86 0.39 11.02
CA ILE A 192 6.52 -0.91 10.90
C ILE A 192 7.76 -0.83 10.02
N ILE A 193 7.71 -0.09 8.90
CA ILE A 193 8.88 0.13 8.04
C ILE A 193 10.01 0.82 8.82
N ILE A 194 9.67 1.82 9.64
CA ILE A 194 10.64 2.56 10.46
C ILE A 194 11.18 1.69 11.60
N ASN A 195 10.31 0.97 12.31
CA ASN A 195 10.71 0.08 13.40
C ASN A 195 9.93 -1.24 13.36
N PRO A 196 10.51 -2.29 12.74
CA PRO A 196 9.89 -3.61 12.62
C PRO A 196 9.69 -4.36 13.94
N GLU A 197 10.35 -3.93 15.02
CA GLU A 197 10.27 -4.56 16.35
C GLU A 197 9.24 -3.86 17.25
N TYR A 198 8.56 -2.82 16.76
CA TYR A 198 7.60 -2.08 17.57
C TYR A 198 6.23 -2.76 17.61
N SER A 199 6.05 -3.67 18.59
CA SER A 199 4.85 -4.50 18.76
C SER A 199 3.52 -3.73 18.70
N LYS A 200 3.48 -2.50 19.24
CA LYS A 200 2.29 -1.63 19.22
C LYS A 200 1.83 -1.29 17.81
N SER A 201 2.73 -1.13 16.84
CA SER A 201 2.36 -0.85 15.45
C SER A 201 1.56 -2.00 14.84
N TYR A 202 1.97 -3.24 15.10
CA TYR A 202 1.27 -4.44 14.62
C TYR A 202 -0.08 -4.63 15.32
N SER A 203 -0.18 -4.40 16.63
CA SER A 203 -1.46 -4.46 17.34
C SER A 203 -2.46 -3.41 16.81
N ARG A 204 -1.99 -2.19 16.53
CA ARG A 204 -2.83 -1.15 15.95
C ARG A 204 -3.23 -1.46 14.50
N LEU A 205 -2.32 -2.02 13.71
CA LEU A 205 -2.60 -2.52 12.37
C LEU A 205 -3.70 -3.60 12.41
N GLY A 206 -3.54 -4.60 13.28
CA GLY A 206 -4.53 -5.66 13.48
C GLY A 206 -5.89 -5.10 13.90
N THR A 207 -5.91 -4.09 14.76
CA THR A 207 -7.14 -3.42 15.20
C THR A 207 -7.85 -2.73 14.03
N ALA A 208 -7.11 -1.95 13.23
CA ALA A 208 -7.68 -1.24 12.09
C ALA A 208 -8.22 -2.24 11.03
N LEU A 209 -7.46 -3.29 10.72
CA LEU A 209 -7.86 -4.36 9.79
C LEU A 209 -9.08 -5.14 10.30
N PHE A 210 -9.14 -5.42 11.60
CA PHE A 210 -10.28 -6.10 12.22
C PHE A 210 -11.57 -5.28 12.03
N TYR A 211 -11.51 -3.96 12.21
CA TYR A 211 -12.67 -3.10 12.01
C TYR A 211 -13.02 -2.88 10.52
N GLN A 212 -12.09 -3.12 9.60
CA GLN A 212 -12.38 -3.27 8.17
C GLN A 212 -12.89 -4.66 7.79
N GLU A 213 -13.12 -5.54 8.77
CA GLU A 213 -13.53 -6.94 8.56
C GLU A 213 -12.50 -7.79 7.79
N ASN A 214 -11.27 -7.29 7.67
CA ASN A 214 -10.15 -8.04 7.11
C ASN A 214 -9.52 -8.92 8.20
N TYR A 215 -10.30 -9.88 8.69
CA TYR A 215 -9.96 -10.68 9.86
C TYR A 215 -8.70 -11.54 9.66
N SER A 216 -8.44 -12.02 8.43
CA SER A 216 -7.24 -12.81 8.13
C SER A 216 -5.96 -11.98 8.32
N ARG A 217 -5.88 -10.80 7.68
CA ARG A 217 -4.71 -9.91 7.87
C ARG A 217 -4.62 -9.38 9.30
N ALA A 218 -5.76 -9.23 9.99
CA ALA A 218 -5.77 -8.86 11.40
C ALA A 218 -5.13 -9.95 12.27
N VAL A 219 -5.41 -11.24 12.02
CA VAL A 219 -4.76 -12.37 12.68
C VAL A 219 -3.25 -12.32 12.46
N ASP A 220 -2.78 -12.11 11.23
CA ASP A 220 -1.34 -12.02 10.93
C ASP A 220 -0.66 -10.89 11.73
N ALA A 221 -1.27 -9.71 11.73
CA ALA A 221 -0.76 -8.55 12.46
C ALA A 221 -0.77 -8.78 13.99
N PHE A 222 -1.85 -9.31 14.56
CA PHE A 222 -1.90 -9.61 15.99
C PHE A 222 -0.95 -10.75 16.40
N THR A 223 -0.75 -11.74 15.53
CA THR A 223 0.24 -12.81 15.73
C THR A 223 1.63 -12.19 15.83
N LYS A 224 1.98 -11.29 14.91
CA LYS A 224 3.27 -10.61 14.97
C LYS A 224 3.43 -9.73 16.22
N ALA A 225 2.35 -9.06 16.65
CA ALA A 225 2.36 -8.32 17.90
C ALA A 225 2.62 -9.22 19.12
N CYS A 226 2.01 -10.40 19.17
CA CYS A 226 2.23 -11.41 20.21
C CYS A 226 3.64 -12.03 20.17
N GLU A 227 4.23 -12.21 18.98
CA GLU A 227 5.62 -12.69 18.86
C GLU A 227 6.61 -11.68 19.48
N LEU A 228 6.38 -10.39 19.23
CA LEU A 228 7.24 -9.29 19.70
C LEU A 228 7.02 -8.95 21.18
N ASP A 229 5.82 -9.16 21.71
CA ASP A 229 5.47 -8.95 23.12
C ASP A 229 4.60 -10.11 23.65
N PRO A 230 5.21 -11.26 23.98
CA PRO A 230 4.48 -12.47 24.34
C PRO A 230 3.73 -12.39 25.67
N ASP A 231 4.03 -11.42 26.54
CA ASP A 231 3.40 -11.28 27.85
C ASP A 231 2.16 -10.39 27.81
N ASN A 232 1.89 -9.73 26.67
CA ASN A 232 0.77 -8.83 26.50
C ASN A 232 -0.57 -9.58 26.36
N SER A 233 -1.38 -9.57 27.41
CA SER A 233 -2.69 -10.23 27.40
C SER A 233 -3.65 -9.62 26.39
N THR A 234 -3.60 -8.30 26.16
CA THR A 234 -4.49 -7.62 25.20
C THR A 234 -4.24 -8.11 23.79
N TYR A 235 -2.97 -8.30 23.39
CA TYR A 235 -2.67 -8.82 22.04
C TYR A 235 -3.18 -10.24 21.84
N LYS A 236 -3.09 -11.09 22.88
CA LYS A 236 -3.63 -12.45 22.86
C LYS A 236 -5.16 -12.45 22.74
N ASP A 237 -5.83 -11.58 23.50
CA ASP A 237 -7.28 -11.45 23.45
C ASP A 237 -7.77 -10.95 22.08
N ASP A 238 -7.09 -9.94 21.51
CA ASP A 238 -7.39 -9.41 20.19
C ASP A 238 -7.12 -10.44 19.07
N LEU A 239 -6.01 -11.19 19.15
CA LEU A 239 -5.71 -12.30 18.26
C LEU A 239 -6.83 -13.35 18.31
N LYS A 240 -7.21 -13.80 19.50
CA LYS A 240 -8.29 -14.77 19.69
C LYS A 240 -9.60 -14.27 19.11
N ARG A 241 -9.95 -13.00 19.33
CA ARG A 241 -11.15 -12.37 18.76
C ARG A 241 -11.11 -12.37 17.22
N ALA A 242 -9.95 -12.07 16.63
CA ALA A 242 -9.76 -12.10 15.19
C ALA A 242 -9.90 -13.53 14.63
N GLU A 243 -9.29 -14.53 15.27
CA GLU A 243 -9.43 -15.95 14.88
C GLU A 243 -10.88 -16.45 14.98
N GLU A 244 -11.61 -16.07 16.03
CA GLU A 244 -13.03 -16.41 16.18
C GLU A 244 -13.86 -15.83 15.03
N LYS A 245 -13.58 -14.58 14.61
CA LYS A 245 -14.23 -13.97 13.44
C LYS A 245 -13.87 -14.68 12.14
N VAL A 246 -12.61 -15.09 11.95
CA VAL A 246 -12.22 -15.93 10.80
C VAL A 246 -12.99 -17.25 10.79
N LYS A 247 -13.10 -17.94 11.94
CA LYS A 247 -13.87 -19.20 12.05
C LYS A 247 -15.36 -18.98 11.76
N LEU A 248 -15.96 -17.93 12.29
CA LEU A 248 -17.37 -17.62 12.07
C LEU A 248 -17.66 -17.22 10.61
N THR A 249 -16.79 -16.42 10.00
CA THR A 249 -16.92 -16.07 8.58
C THR A 249 -16.71 -17.29 7.67
N GLY A 250 -15.77 -18.18 8.00
CA GLY A 250 -15.57 -19.46 7.32
C GLY A 250 -16.73 -20.45 7.50
N LEU A 251 -17.39 -20.46 8.67
CA LEU A 251 -18.59 -21.27 8.94
C LEU A 251 -19.85 -20.71 8.27
N ALA A 252 -19.98 -19.39 8.14
CA ALA A 252 -21.10 -18.74 7.43
C ALA A 252 -21.08 -19.04 5.92
N THR A 253 -19.90 -19.26 5.35
CA THR A 253 -19.72 -19.78 3.98
C THR A 253 -19.81 -21.32 3.89
N GLY A 254 -19.90 -22.02 5.03
CA GLY A 254 -19.72 -23.47 5.17
C GLY A 254 -20.98 -24.26 5.57
N GLY A 255 -22.18 -23.80 5.17
CA GLY A 255 -23.42 -24.58 5.27
C GLY A 255 -23.50 -25.68 4.20
N GLY A 256 -22.57 -26.63 4.21
CA GLY A 256 -22.53 -27.71 3.22
C GLY A 256 -21.43 -28.74 3.47
N MET A 257 -21.84 -29.89 4.01
CA MET A 257 -21.12 -31.18 4.09
C MET A 257 -19.93 -31.26 5.08
N GLY A 258 -19.99 -32.26 5.96
CA GLY A 258 -19.05 -32.46 7.05
C GLY A 258 -17.86 -33.38 6.75
N GLY A 259 -16.90 -33.34 7.70
CA GLY A 259 -15.85 -34.34 7.88
C GLY A 259 -14.45 -33.87 7.46
N PHE A 260 -13.70 -33.28 8.40
CA PHE A 260 -12.28 -33.58 8.76
C PHE A 260 -11.69 -32.40 9.57
N PRO A 261 -11.24 -32.60 10.83
CA PRO A 261 -10.54 -31.55 11.59
C PRO A 261 -9.04 -31.60 11.32
N GLY A 262 -8.46 -30.54 10.75
CA GLY A 262 -6.99 -30.38 10.74
C GLY A 262 -6.33 -29.71 9.53
N MET A 263 -7.06 -29.25 8.51
CA MET A 263 -6.45 -28.66 7.31
C MET A 263 -7.00 -27.26 7.04
N GLY A 264 -6.64 -26.31 7.91
CA GLY A 264 -6.98 -24.89 7.74
C GLY A 264 -5.94 -24.20 6.86
N GLY A 265 -6.23 -24.09 5.57
CA GLY A 265 -5.33 -23.45 4.60
C GLY A 265 -5.59 -23.74 3.13
N MET A 266 -6.63 -24.52 2.79
CA MET A 266 -7.05 -24.71 1.40
C MET A 266 -8.29 -23.87 1.09
N PRO A 267 -8.37 -23.23 -0.10
CA PRO A 267 -9.61 -22.67 -0.60
C PRO A 267 -10.67 -23.79 -0.69
N ASP A 268 -11.94 -23.41 -0.61
CA ASP A 268 -13.10 -24.33 -0.66
C ASP A 268 -12.91 -25.46 -1.69
N MET A 269 -12.60 -26.65 -1.20
CA MET A 269 -12.34 -27.85 -2.02
C MET A 269 -13.63 -28.47 -2.55
N SER A 270 -14.82 -27.88 -2.32
CA SER A 270 -16.04 -28.32 -3.00
C SER A 270 -15.92 -28.22 -4.53
N GLN A 271 -15.17 -27.22 -5.03
CA GLN A 271 -14.92 -27.04 -6.45
C GLN A 271 -13.78 -27.93 -6.98
N PHE A 272 -12.76 -28.20 -6.15
CA PHE A 272 -11.72 -29.18 -6.46
C PHE A 272 -12.26 -30.62 -6.43
N ALA A 273 -13.23 -30.92 -5.57
CA ALA A 273 -13.95 -32.20 -5.55
C ALA A 273 -14.79 -32.40 -6.83
N ASN A 274 -15.38 -31.34 -7.38
CA ASN A 274 -16.02 -31.36 -8.69
C ASN A 274 -15.01 -31.51 -9.85
N MET A 275 -13.78 -31.00 -9.68
CA MET A 275 -12.67 -31.18 -10.62
C MET A 275 -12.10 -32.60 -10.60
N MET A 276 -11.95 -33.22 -9.42
CA MET A 276 -11.57 -34.63 -9.26
C MET A 276 -12.65 -35.61 -9.75
N ASN A 277 -13.91 -35.19 -9.79
CA ASN A 277 -14.99 -35.93 -10.42
C ASN A 277 -15.05 -35.74 -11.95
N ASN A 278 -14.20 -34.90 -12.55
CA ASN A 278 -14.12 -34.74 -14.00
C ASN A 278 -13.24 -35.86 -14.61
N PRO A 279 -13.80 -36.75 -15.45
CA PRO A 279 -13.05 -37.88 -16.01
C PRO A 279 -11.79 -37.46 -16.78
N GLN A 280 -11.83 -36.31 -17.47
CA GLN A 280 -10.68 -35.79 -18.23
C GLN A 280 -9.57 -35.26 -17.34
N PHE A 281 -9.91 -34.72 -16.18
CA PHE A 281 -8.91 -34.27 -15.20
C PHE A 281 -8.19 -35.46 -14.59
N MET A 282 -8.92 -36.54 -14.27
CA MET A 282 -8.35 -37.77 -13.72
C MET A 282 -7.43 -38.47 -14.72
N GLU A 283 -7.81 -38.53 -15.99
CA GLU A 283 -6.99 -39.09 -17.08
C GLU A 283 -5.71 -38.27 -17.31
N THR A 284 -5.81 -36.94 -17.25
CA THR A 284 -4.67 -36.03 -17.39
C THR A 284 -3.71 -36.13 -16.20
N ALA A 285 -4.23 -36.18 -14.97
CA ALA A 285 -3.44 -36.37 -13.75
C ALA A 285 -2.75 -37.75 -13.74
N GLN A 286 -3.43 -38.78 -14.24
CA GLN A 286 -2.86 -40.12 -14.38
C GLN A 286 -1.74 -40.17 -15.43
N ARG A 287 -1.87 -39.41 -16.52
CA ARG A 287 -0.82 -39.24 -17.54
C ARG A 287 0.38 -38.44 -17.01
N MET A 288 0.14 -37.47 -16.13
CA MET A 288 1.21 -36.74 -15.43
C MET A 288 1.96 -37.63 -14.43
N MET A 289 1.26 -38.44 -13.62
CA MET A 289 1.91 -39.38 -12.68
C MET A 289 2.69 -40.50 -13.39
N GLN A 290 2.34 -40.82 -14.64
CA GLN A 290 3.10 -41.76 -15.47
C GLN A 290 4.37 -41.14 -16.06
N ASN A 291 4.57 -39.82 -15.99
CA ASN A 291 5.80 -39.17 -16.42
C ASN A 291 6.88 -39.32 -15.32
N PRO A 292 7.99 -40.04 -15.60
CA PRO A 292 9.05 -40.29 -14.60
C PRO A 292 9.69 -38.99 -14.07
N GLU A 293 9.78 -37.95 -14.91
CA GLU A 293 10.33 -36.66 -14.51
C GLU A 293 9.41 -35.92 -13.54
N PHE A 294 8.10 -35.99 -13.77
CA PHE A 294 7.09 -35.42 -12.88
C PHE A 294 7.04 -36.17 -11.55
N SER A 295 7.09 -37.51 -11.57
CA SER A 295 7.11 -38.33 -10.35
C SER A 295 8.34 -38.02 -9.47
N ASN A 296 9.51 -37.82 -10.08
CA ASN A 296 10.73 -37.46 -9.36
C ASN A 296 10.67 -36.03 -8.80
N LEU A 297 10.08 -35.09 -9.55
CA LEU A 297 9.85 -33.72 -9.09
C LEU A 297 8.92 -33.67 -7.87
N VAL A 298 7.79 -34.38 -7.93
CA VAL A 298 6.81 -34.46 -6.84
C VAL A 298 7.39 -35.17 -5.62
N ALA A 299 8.18 -36.23 -5.80
CA ALA A 299 8.86 -36.91 -4.69
C ALA A 299 9.89 -36.00 -3.99
N ASN A 300 10.69 -35.25 -4.76
CA ASN A 300 11.64 -34.28 -4.23
C ASN A 300 10.93 -33.09 -3.53
N MET A 301 9.77 -32.68 -4.03
CA MET A 301 8.97 -31.60 -3.46
C MET A 301 8.26 -32.04 -2.16
N ALA A 302 7.70 -33.26 -2.13
CA ALA A 302 7.03 -33.83 -0.96
C ALA A 302 7.99 -34.07 0.20
N GLY A 303 9.21 -34.53 -0.08
CA GLY A 303 10.27 -34.68 0.94
C GLY A 303 10.67 -33.35 1.59
N LYS A 304 10.64 -32.25 0.82
CA LYS A 304 11.00 -30.91 1.30
C LYS A 304 9.84 -30.18 1.99
N PHE A 305 8.60 -30.41 1.55
CA PHE A 305 7.40 -29.87 2.22
C PHE A 305 7.22 -30.45 3.63
N SER A 306 7.64 -31.69 3.85
CA SER A 306 7.61 -32.34 5.17
C SER A 306 8.59 -31.75 6.19
N GLN A 307 9.58 -30.95 5.77
CA GLN A 307 10.60 -30.36 6.66
C GLN A 307 10.33 -28.90 7.06
N GLY A 308 9.19 -28.33 6.64
CA GLY A 308 8.71 -27.03 7.10
C GLY A 308 9.22 -25.84 6.27
N GLY A 309 8.32 -25.29 5.43
CA GLY A 309 8.42 -23.96 4.82
C GLY A 309 9.47 -23.81 3.70
N MET A 310 9.00 -23.59 2.46
CA MET A 310 9.87 -23.30 1.32
C MET A 310 10.17 -21.79 1.25
N ASP A 311 11.45 -21.40 1.28
CA ASP A 311 11.89 -19.99 1.23
C ASP A 311 11.68 -19.39 -0.18
N PRO A 312 11.30 -18.10 -0.32
CA PRO A 312 11.24 -17.38 -1.59
C PRO A 312 12.46 -17.54 -2.51
N THR A 313 13.67 -17.66 -1.96
CA THR A 313 14.90 -17.90 -2.74
C THR A 313 14.99 -19.31 -3.30
N GLU A 314 14.45 -20.31 -2.60
CA GLU A 314 14.33 -21.68 -3.11
C GLU A 314 13.25 -21.79 -4.19
N LEU A 315 12.12 -21.09 -4.02
CA LEU A 315 11.08 -20.99 -5.05
C LEU A 315 11.64 -20.39 -6.36
N ASN A 316 12.52 -19.40 -6.23
CA ASN A 316 13.18 -18.73 -7.35
C ASN A 316 14.22 -19.62 -8.06
N ARG A 317 14.87 -20.55 -7.33
CA ARG A 317 15.72 -21.60 -7.91
C ARG A 317 14.88 -22.71 -8.57
N LEU A 318 13.76 -23.09 -7.98
CA LEU A 318 12.84 -24.08 -8.54
C LEU A 318 12.31 -23.64 -9.92
N GLY A 319 11.98 -22.35 -10.07
CA GLY A 319 11.58 -21.77 -11.35
C GLY A 319 12.70 -21.74 -12.39
N ALA A 320 13.97 -21.63 -11.96
CA ALA A 320 15.12 -21.72 -12.87
C ALA A 320 15.39 -23.17 -13.30
N ASP A 321 15.29 -24.13 -12.38
CA ASP A 321 15.48 -25.57 -12.67
C ASP A 321 14.35 -26.15 -13.54
N MET A 322 13.13 -25.58 -13.48
CA MET A 322 12.02 -25.92 -14.37
C MET A 322 12.10 -25.28 -15.76
N GLY A 323 13.24 -24.72 -16.17
CA GLY A 323 13.44 -24.18 -17.52
C GLY A 323 12.62 -22.92 -17.86
N MET A 324 11.77 -22.43 -16.95
CA MET A 324 10.85 -21.28 -17.15
C MET A 324 11.56 -19.94 -17.42
N ARG A 325 12.89 -19.92 -17.52
CA ARG A 325 13.74 -18.77 -17.88
C ARG A 325 14.45 -18.91 -19.23
N ASN A 326 14.40 -20.08 -19.87
CA ASN A 326 15.11 -20.33 -21.12
C ASN A 326 14.16 -20.02 -22.29
N MET A 327 14.52 -19.03 -23.11
CA MET A 327 13.85 -18.73 -24.38
C MET A 327 14.66 -19.31 -25.54
N ASP A 328 13.98 -19.88 -26.54
CA ASP A 328 14.64 -20.27 -27.80
C ASP A 328 14.79 -19.07 -28.76
N GLU A 329 15.52 -19.26 -29.86
CA GLU A 329 15.78 -18.21 -30.87
C GLU A 329 14.49 -17.65 -31.51
N ASP A 330 13.38 -18.38 -31.42
CA ASP A 330 12.06 -18.00 -31.92
C ASP A 330 11.20 -17.30 -30.84
N GLY A 331 11.75 -17.06 -29.64
CA GLY A 331 11.08 -16.37 -28.53
C GLY A 331 10.09 -17.23 -27.74
N ASN A 332 10.12 -18.56 -27.89
CA ASN A 332 9.27 -19.49 -27.14
C ASN A 332 9.90 -19.79 -25.77
N VAL A 333 9.06 -19.94 -24.74
CA VAL A 333 9.52 -20.37 -23.41
C VAL A 333 9.75 -21.89 -23.44
N VAL A 334 10.96 -22.33 -23.13
CA VAL A 334 11.36 -23.74 -23.15
C VAL A 334 11.10 -24.35 -21.78
N THR A 335 10.03 -25.14 -21.65
CA THR A 335 9.72 -25.86 -20.41
C THR A 335 10.08 -27.34 -20.56
N PRO A 336 10.28 -28.08 -19.45
CA PRO A 336 10.42 -29.54 -19.45
C PRO A 336 9.26 -30.29 -20.14
N PHE A 337 8.12 -29.61 -20.32
CA PHE A 337 6.92 -30.17 -20.92
C PHE A 337 6.73 -29.80 -22.41
N GLY A 338 7.62 -28.96 -22.99
CA GLY A 338 7.55 -28.53 -24.38
C GLY A 338 7.89 -27.05 -24.60
N LYS A 339 7.89 -26.63 -25.87
CA LYS A 339 8.06 -25.24 -26.28
C LYS A 339 6.72 -24.50 -26.23
N VAL A 340 6.69 -23.38 -25.53
CA VAL A 340 5.49 -22.58 -25.32
C VAL A 340 5.53 -21.33 -26.18
N ASN A 341 4.60 -21.21 -27.13
CA ASN A 341 4.49 -20.05 -27.99
C ASN A 341 3.79 -18.88 -27.27
N ARG A 342 4.61 -17.91 -26.85
CA ARG A 342 4.16 -16.72 -26.13
C ARG A 342 3.20 -15.84 -26.94
N ALA A 343 3.45 -15.67 -28.23
CA ALA A 343 2.59 -14.85 -29.09
C ALA A 343 1.18 -15.45 -29.25
N ALA A 344 1.08 -16.79 -29.30
CA ALA A 344 -0.22 -17.47 -29.34
C ALA A 344 -0.99 -17.35 -28.01
N ILE A 345 -0.27 -17.31 -26.89
CA ILE A 345 -0.85 -17.06 -25.56
C ILE A 345 -1.41 -15.65 -25.46
N GLU A 346 -0.62 -14.65 -25.87
CA GLU A 346 -1.01 -13.24 -25.82
C GLU A 346 -2.23 -12.99 -26.73
N GLN A 347 -2.26 -13.58 -27.94
CA GLN A 347 -3.41 -13.51 -28.84
C GLN A 347 -4.67 -14.17 -28.27
N LEU A 348 -4.54 -15.35 -27.66
CA LEU A 348 -5.67 -16.05 -27.03
C LEU A 348 -6.23 -15.23 -25.85
N GLN A 349 -5.34 -14.64 -25.05
CA GLN A 349 -5.72 -13.78 -23.93
C GLN A 349 -6.46 -12.53 -24.44
N GLU A 350 -5.93 -11.82 -25.43
CA GLU A 350 -6.58 -10.66 -26.02
C GLU A 350 -7.92 -10.99 -26.66
N GLU A 351 -8.02 -12.11 -27.37
CA GLU A 351 -9.25 -12.49 -28.07
C GLU A 351 -10.38 -12.87 -27.09
N GLU A 352 -10.06 -13.60 -26.02
CA GLU A 352 -11.03 -14.01 -25.00
C GLU A 352 -11.43 -12.84 -24.10
N VAL A 353 -10.48 -11.96 -23.75
CA VAL A 353 -10.75 -10.73 -22.99
C VAL A 353 -11.59 -9.74 -23.81
N ARG A 354 -11.35 -9.63 -25.12
CA ARG A 354 -12.15 -8.77 -26.02
C ARG A 354 -13.58 -9.28 -26.20
N LYS A 355 -13.78 -10.61 -26.22
CA LYS A 355 -15.10 -11.24 -26.37
C LYS A 355 -15.91 -11.23 -25.08
N ASN A 356 -15.27 -11.14 -23.91
CA ASN A 356 -15.94 -11.18 -22.62
C ASN A 356 -15.55 -9.98 -21.73
N PRO A 357 -16.41 -8.94 -21.64
CA PRO A 357 -16.17 -7.76 -20.80
C PRO A 357 -15.92 -8.09 -19.31
N LYS A 358 -16.44 -9.22 -18.83
CA LYS A 358 -16.22 -9.70 -17.46
C LYS A 358 -14.77 -10.15 -17.25
N LEU A 359 -14.16 -10.82 -18.24
CA LEU A 359 -12.75 -11.21 -18.20
C LEU A 359 -11.82 -9.99 -18.22
N ALA A 360 -12.18 -8.92 -18.94
CA ALA A 360 -11.43 -7.67 -18.91
C ALA A 360 -11.38 -7.06 -17.51
N GLY A 361 -12.51 -7.00 -16.81
CA GLY A 361 -12.57 -6.52 -15.43
C GLY A 361 -11.78 -7.39 -14.45
N ILE A 362 -11.86 -8.72 -14.61
CA ILE A 362 -11.08 -9.67 -13.80
C ILE A 362 -9.58 -9.49 -14.04
N MET A 363 -9.15 -9.35 -15.28
CA MET A 363 -7.73 -9.15 -15.62
C MET A 363 -7.20 -7.83 -15.07
N ALA A 364 -7.98 -6.74 -15.15
CA ALA A 364 -7.61 -5.46 -14.56
C ALA A 364 -7.49 -5.54 -13.02
N ASP A 365 -8.40 -6.27 -12.37
CA ASP A 365 -8.36 -6.49 -10.91
C ASP A 365 -7.14 -7.34 -10.52
N VAL A 366 -6.83 -8.39 -11.28
CA VAL A 366 -5.63 -9.22 -11.08
C VAL A 366 -4.34 -8.43 -11.33
N GLN A 367 -4.32 -7.53 -12.32
CA GLN A 367 -3.15 -6.68 -12.59
C GLN A 367 -2.93 -5.63 -11.50
N ALA A 368 -4.01 -5.09 -10.92
CA ALA A 368 -3.94 -4.11 -9.84
C ALA A 368 -3.62 -4.73 -8.48
N ASN A 369 -4.16 -5.92 -8.20
CA ASN A 369 -4.17 -6.53 -6.85
C ASN A 369 -3.41 -7.87 -6.76
N GLY A 370 -2.78 -8.30 -7.86
CA GLY A 370 -1.87 -9.43 -7.92
C GLY A 370 -2.53 -10.80 -7.67
N TYR A 371 -1.72 -11.75 -7.19
CA TYR A 371 -2.12 -13.15 -7.02
C TYR A 371 -3.32 -13.34 -6.08
N GLY A 372 -3.49 -12.46 -5.07
CA GLY A 372 -4.65 -12.50 -4.17
C GLY A 372 -5.98 -12.23 -4.89
N ALA A 373 -5.99 -11.33 -5.88
CA ALA A 373 -7.16 -11.14 -6.74
C ALA A 373 -7.36 -12.33 -7.70
N PHE A 374 -6.28 -12.93 -8.22
CA PHE A 374 -6.40 -14.12 -9.06
C PHE A 374 -7.06 -15.29 -8.32
N GLN A 375 -6.69 -15.51 -7.06
CA GLN A 375 -7.29 -16.56 -6.21
C GLN A 375 -8.80 -16.42 -6.04
N LYS A 376 -9.31 -15.18 -6.00
CA LYS A 376 -10.75 -14.88 -5.90
C LYS A 376 -11.53 -15.36 -7.13
N TYR A 377 -10.89 -15.39 -8.31
CA TYR A 377 -11.56 -15.67 -9.59
C TYR A 377 -11.26 -17.07 -10.14
N LEU A 378 -10.45 -17.89 -9.47
CA LEU A 378 -10.15 -19.27 -9.87
C LEU A 378 -11.40 -20.15 -9.99
N GLY A 379 -12.45 -19.87 -9.23
CA GLY A 379 -13.73 -20.59 -9.32
C GLY A 379 -14.69 -20.05 -10.38
N ASP A 380 -14.32 -19.00 -11.11
CA ASP A 380 -15.18 -18.39 -12.12
C ASP A 380 -15.21 -19.26 -13.41
N PRO A 381 -16.39 -19.65 -13.93
CA PRO A 381 -16.49 -20.50 -15.11
C PRO A 381 -15.80 -19.95 -16.37
N ASP A 382 -15.79 -18.62 -16.54
CA ASP A 382 -15.15 -17.97 -17.68
C ASP A 382 -13.61 -18.01 -17.56
N VAL A 383 -13.11 -17.83 -16.33
CA VAL A 383 -11.68 -17.96 -16.01
C VAL A 383 -11.23 -19.41 -16.16
N MET A 384 -12.03 -20.37 -15.71
CA MET A 384 -11.74 -21.80 -15.87
C MET A 384 -11.73 -22.23 -17.34
N ASN A 385 -12.64 -21.71 -18.17
CA ASN A 385 -12.64 -21.97 -19.61
C ASN A 385 -11.40 -21.35 -20.29
N LEU A 386 -11.03 -20.13 -19.92
CA LEU A 386 -9.79 -19.50 -20.38
C LEU A 386 -8.55 -20.31 -19.98
N MET A 387 -8.50 -20.80 -18.74
CA MET A 387 -7.41 -21.66 -18.24
C MET A 387 -7.35 -23.00 -18.98
N MET A 388 -8.49 -23.60 -19.35
CA MET A 388 -8.50 -24.82 -20.17
C MET A 388 -8.03 -24.58 -21.61
N LYS A 389 -8.36 -23.44 -22.22
CA LYS A 389 -7.83 -23.05 -23.54
C LYS A 389 -6.32 -22.79 -23.48
N PHE A 390 -5.87 -22.11 -22.43
CA PHE A 390 -4.45 -21.89 -22.16
C PHE A 390 -3.71 -23.21 -21.94
N GLN A 391 -4.28 -24.12 -21.15
CA GLN A 391 -3.75 -25.46 -20.93
C GLN A 391 -3.64 -26.23 -22.25
N ASN A 392 -4.68 -26.23 -23.08
CA ASN A 392 -4.62 -26.88 -24.39
C ASN A 392 -3.49 -26.29 -25.23
N LEU A 393 -3.34 -24.97 -25.28
CA LEU A 393 -2.26 -24.30 -26.02
C LEU A 393 -0.85 -24.66 -25.49
N MET A 394 -0.70 -24.83 -24.18
CA MET A 394 0.56 -25.21 -23.51
C MET A 394 0.95 -26.68 -23.75
N PHE A 395 -0.04 -27.56 -23.93
CA PHE A 395 0.18 -29.01 -24.02
C PHE A 395 -0.08 -29.61 -25.42
N THR A 396 -0.64 -28.84 -26.36
CA THR A 396 -0.70 -29.25 -27.77
C THR A 396 0.61 -28.91 -28.46
N ASN A 397 1.34 -29.95 -28.83
CA ASN A 397 2.57 -29.87 -29.58
C ASN A 397 2.25 -29.39 -31.02
N PRO A 398 2.85 -28.30 -31.54
CA PRO A 398 2.59 -27.84 -32.92
C PRO A 398 2.97 -28.87 -34.00
N ASN A 399 3.71 -29.92 -33.64
CA ASN A 399 4.13 -30.98 -34.54
C ASN A 399 3.24 -32.23 -34.58
N SER A 400 2.04 -32.23 -33.99
CA SER A 400 1.05 -33.29 -34.26
C SER A 400 0.15 -32.91 -35.45
N SER A 401 0.76 -32.78 -36.62
CA SER A 401 0.07 -33.02 -37.89
C SER A 401 0.62 -34.32 -38.48
N ALA A 402 -0.05 -35.41 -38.15
CA ALA A 402 -0.10 -36.65 -38.91
C ALA A 402 -1.47 -37.29 -38.69
#